data_AF-A0AAW2BKH6-F1
#
_entry.id   AF-A0AAW2BKH6-F1
#
_cell.length_a   1.000
_cell.length_b   1.000
_cell.length_c   1.000
_cell.angle_alpha   90.00
_cell.angle_beta   90.00
_cell.angle_gamma   90.00
#
_symmetry.space_group_name_H-M   'P 1'
#
loop_
_entity.id
_entity.type
_entity.pdbx_description
1 polymer ?
#
loop_
_entity_poly.entity_id
_entity_poly.type
_entity_poly.pdbx_seq_one_letter_code
_entity_poly.pdbx_strand_id
1 'polypeptide(L)'
;MVRLTREELEAFLVQCWLIWNQRNSVLHGGTLQDPTQLVQRAADVLEEYIEAQGQLVIPSHVEQAQRWEPPTGYFYKINVDAAVFAEMNASGFGVVVRNERAEVLASLVAKGPPVQNSEEAELLACRKALEFAVDAGFMDVVLEGDSLNVMQAISTGRANRSRLGHIYEDIQCLAAGFRSYSVSFVKRSANGVAHALARFAKYVDDELVWLEEAPPPALEALSHDSYHVLINE
;
A
#
# COMPACT_ATOMS: atom_id res chain seq x y z
N MET A 1 5.98 34.28 -26.35
CA MET A 1 5.57 34.23 -24.93
C MET A 1 6.81 33.82 -24.15
N VAL A 2 7.39 34.74 -23.37
CA VAL A 2 8.60 34.45 -22.57
C VAL A 2 8.20 33.51 -21.45
N ARG A 3 8.86 32.36 -21.35
CA ARG A 3 8.68 31.42 -20.23
C ARG A 3 9.72 31.78 -19.17
N LEU A 4 9.29 31.88 -17.92
CA LEU A 4 10.19 32.04 -16.77
C LEU A 4 11.10 30.82 -16.68
N THR A 5 12.36 31.04 -16.30
CA THR A 5 13.22 29.93 -15.88
C THR A 5 12.70 29.33 -14.56
N ARG A 6 13.24 28.19 -14.16
CA ARG A 6 12.84 27.53 -12.93
C ARG A 6 13.10 28.43 -11.71
N GLU A 7 14.27 29.06 -11.69
CA GLU A 7 14.73 29.94 -10.62
C GLU A 7 13.83 31.19 -10.53
N GLU A 8 13.47 31.75 -11.69
CA GLU A 8 12.56 32.88 -11.77
C GLU A 8 11.14 32.52 -11.28
N LEU A 9 10.67 31.31 -11.58
CA LEU A 9 9.38 30.80 -11.10
C LEU A 9 9.39 30.54 -9.59
N GLU A 10 10.46 29.96 -9.06
CA GLU A 10 10.62 29.70 -7.62
C GLU A 10 10.64 31.01 -6.83
N ALA A 11 11.44 31.99 -7.28
CA ALA A 11 11.46 33.32 -6.69
C ALA A 11 10.09 34.01 -6.74
N PHE A 12 9.37 33.88 -7.86
CA PHE A 12 8.02 34.42 -8.00
C PHE A 12 7.03 33.81 -6.98
N LEU A 13 7.05 32.48 -6.81
CA LEU A 13 6.17 31.78 -5.87
C LEU A 13 6.47 32.16 -4.42
N VAL A 14 7.74 32.27 -4.04
CA VAL A 14 8.15 32.71 -2.70
C VAL A 14 7.68 34.15 -2.42
N GLN A 15 7.79 35.05 -3.40
CA GLN A 15 7.26 36.41 -3.27
C GLN A 15 5.74 36.43 -3.08
N CYS A 16 4.99 35.65 -3.86
CA CYS A 16 3.54 35.52 -3.69
C CYS A 16 3.18 35.02 -2.29
N TRP A 17 3.91 34.02 -1.78
CA TRP A 17 3.71 33.49 -0.44
C TRP A 17 4.03 34.52 0.64
N LEU A 18 5.15 35.25 0.54
CA LEU A 18 5.52 36.30 1.50
C LEU A 18 4.48 37.43 1.53
N ILE A 19 3.95 37.84 0.37
CA ILE A 19 2.88 38.84 0.31
C ILE A 19 1.63 38.34 1.03
N TRP A 20 1.20 37.10 0.74
CA TRP A 20 0.03 36.50 1.39
C TRP A 20 0.22 36.37 2.90
N ASN A 21 1.37 35.84 3.33
CA ASN A 21 1.70 35.64 4.73
C ASN A 21 1.75 36.97 5.49
N GLN A 22 2.34 38.00 4.90
CA GLN A 22 2.41 39.33 5.49
C GLN A 22 1.03 39.97 5.66
N ARG A 23 0.14 39.80 4.67
CA ARG A 23 -1.25 40.29 4.75
C ARG A 23 -2.01 39.57 5.87
N ASN A 24 -1.83 38.27 6.02
CA ASN A 24 -2.44 37.50 7.09
C ASN A 24 -1.89 37.86 8.47
N SER A 25 -0.58 38.08 8.59
CA SER A 25 0.04 38.50 9.84
C SER A 25 -0.58 39.80 10.37
N VAL A 26 -0.81 40.79 9.49
CA VAL A 26 -1.49 42.04 9.85
C VAL A 26 -2.94 41.80 10.30
N LEU A 27 -3.68 40.91 9.62
CA LEU A 27 -5.04 40.55 10.03
C LEU A 27 -5.11 39.93 11.43
N HIS A 28 -4.05 39.24 11.86
CA HIS A 28 -3.96 38.60 13.17
C HIS A 28 -3.18 39.41 14.22
N GLY A 29 -3.05 40.73 14.02
CA GLY A 29 -2.46 41.64 15.00
C GLY A 29 -0.92 41.78 14.93
N GLY A 30 -0.30 41.24 13.89
CA GLY A 30 1.12 41.46 13.58
C GLY A 30 1.39 42.81 12.90
N THR A 31 2.67 43.16 12.77
CA THR A 31 3.12 44.42 12.16
C THR A 31 3.50 44.21 10.68
N LEU A 32 3.21 45.23 9.86
CA LEU A 32 3.60 45.23 8.45
C LEU A 32 5.13 45.41 8.33
N GLN A 33 5.81 44.43 7.75
CA GLN A 33 7.23 44.53 7.43
C GLN A 33 7.47 45.38 6.18
N ASP A 34 8.66 45.97 6.09
CA ASP A 34 9.05 46.88 5.01
C ASP A 34 8.89 46.23 3.60
N PRO A 35 7.99 46.75 2.75
CA PRO A 35 7.77 46.21 1.41
C PRO A 35 9.00 46.32 0.50
N THR A 36 9.90 47.28 0.75
CA THR A 36 11.09 47.49 -0.10
C THR A 36 12.07 46.31 0.00
N GLN A 37 12.00 45.54 1.09
CA GLN A 37 12.83 44.36 1.34
C GLN A 37 12.18 43.06 0.86
N LEU A 38 11.05 43.09 0.15
CA LEU A 38 10.33 41.88 -0.26
C LEU A 38 11.20 40.98 -1.16
N VAL A 39 11.89 41.57 -2.14
CA VAL A 39 12.71 40.82 -3.09
C VAL A 39 13.90 40.18 -2.39
N GLN A 40 14.58 40.94 -1.51
CA GLN A 40 15.70 40.42 -0.73
C GLN A 40 15.25 39.29 0.19
N ARG A 41 14.15 39.46 0.94
CA ARG A 41 13.60 38.40 1.81
C ARG A 41 13.19 37.15 1.04
N ALA A 42 12.66 37.31 -0.17
CA ALA A 42 12.33 36.16 -1.02
C ALA A 42 13.59 35.39 -1.45
N ALA A 43 14.68 36.11 -1.75
CA ALA A 43 15.97 35.50 -2.05
C ALA A 43 16.53 34.78 -0.82
N ASP A 44 16.54 35.44 0.34
CA ASP A 44 17.07 34.87 1.58
C ASP A 44 16.29 33.60 2.00
N VAL A 45 14.95 33.61 1.92
CA VAL A 45 14.11 32.45 2.23
C VAL A 45 14.35 31.30 1.25
N LEU A 46 14.56 31.61 -0.03
CA LEU A 46 14.83 30.58 -1.04
C LEU A 46 16.23 29.97 -0.85
N GLU A 47 17.22 30.80 -0.52
CA GLU A 47 18.58 30.37 -0.20
C GLU A 47 18.59 29.50 1.07
N GLU A 48 17.94 29.95 2.15
CA GLU A 48 17.78 29.17 3.39
C GLU A 48 17.09 27.83 3.13
N TYR A 49 16.05 27.81 2.29
CA TYR A 49 15.39 26.58 1.88
C TYR A 49 16.34 25.65 1.11
N ILE A 50 17.09 26.15 0.14
CA ILE A 50 18.05 25.36 -0.65
C ILE A 50 19.16 24.79 0.25
N GLU A 51 19.71 25.61 1.16
CA GLU A 51 20.72 25.17 2.12
C GLU A 51 20.17 24.12 3.08
N ALA A 52 18.95 24.30 3.59
CA ALA A 52 18.27 23.33 4.43
C ALA A 52 18.04 22.00 3.68
N GLN A 53 17.65 22.04 2.39
CA GLN A 53 17.54 20.84 1.56
C GLN A 53 18.91 20.15 1.36
N GLY A 54 19.99 20.92 1.25
CA GLY A 54 21.36 20.40 1.17
C GLY A 54 21.84 19.71 2.46
N GLN A 55 21.37 20.15 3.63
CA GLN A 55 21.66 19.50 4.91
C GLN A 55 20.70 18.35 5.25
N LEU A 56 19.55 18.28 4.60
CA LEU A 56 18.57 17.19 4.71
C LEU A 56 18.88 16.00 3.80
N VAL A 57 20.08 15.94 3.20
CA VAL A 57 20.59 14.73 2.53
C VAL A 57 20.91 13.67 3.59
N ILE A 58 19.85 13.14 4.20
CA ILE A 58 19.81 11.74 4.57
C ILE A 58 20.15 11.01 3.26
N PRO A 59 21.13 10.09 3.22
CA PRO A 59 21.27 9.25 2.04
C PRO A 59 19.94 8.53 1.87
N SER A 60 19.11 9.05 0.98
CA SER A 60 18.05 8.28 0.39
C SER A 60 18.79 7.20 -0.37
N HIS A 61 19.03 6.07 0.29
CA HIS A 61 18.59 4.87 -0.36
C HIS A 61 17.13 5.16 -0.74
N VAL A 62 16.94 5.66 -1.96
CA VAL A 62 15.73 5.34 -2.70
C VAL A 62 15.82 3.83 -2.80
N GLU A 63 15.42 3.13 -1.73
CA GLU A 63 15.11 1.73 -1.83
C GLU A 63 14.13 1.70 -2.99
N GLN A 64 14.58 1.17 -4.13
CA GLN A 64 13.69 0.98 -5.25
C GLN A 64 12.48 0.26 -4.70
N ALA A 65 11.32 0.92 -4.79
CA ALA A 65 10.07 0.37 -4.31
C ALA A 65 9.97 -1.03 -4.90
N GLN A 66 9.90 -2.06 -4.05
CA GLN A 66 9.72 -3.42 -4.53
C GLN A 66 8.45 -3.43 -5.36
N ARG A 67 8.54 -3.98 -6.57
CA ARG A 67 7.41 -4.12 -7.47
C ARG A 67 6.84 -5.52 -7.35
N TRP A 68 5.55 -5.64 -7.62
CA TRP A 68 4.96 -6.97 -7.74
C TRP A 68 5.47 -7.63 -9.02
N GLU A 69 5.75 -8.94 -8.94
CA GLU A 69 6.21 -9.74 -10.07
C GLU A 69 5.27 -10.95 -10.24
N PRO A 70 4.93 -11.33 -11.47
CA PRO A 70 4.16 -12.55 -11.73
C PRO A 70 4.84 -13.80 -11.16
N PRO A 71 4.06 -14.85 -10.83
CA PRO A 71 4.63 -16.16 -10.54
C PRO A 71 5.35 -16.74 -11.75
N THR A 72 6.32 -17.62 -11.48
CA THR A 72 6.97 -18.43 -12.52
C THR A 72 6.25 -19.78 -12.66
N GLY A 73 6.14 -20.28 -13.89
CA GLY A 73 5.54 -21.59 -14.17
C GLY A 73 4.02 -21.60 -14.01
N TYR A 74 3.48 -22.65 -13.37
CA TYR A 74 2.04 -22.90 -13.24
C TYR A 74 1.47 -22.50 -11.87
N PHE A 75 2.17 -21.65 -11.13
CA PHE A 75 1.74 -21.19 -9.81
C PHE A 75 0.77 -20.02 -9.91
N TYR A 76 -0.15 -19.94 -8.95
CA TYR A 76 -0.99 -18.77 -8.73
C TYR A 76 -0.47 -17.98 -7.53
N LYS A 77 -0.28 -16.67 -7.70
CA LYS A 77 0.06 -15.77 -6.59
C LYS A 77 -1.21 -15.23 -5.97
N ILE A 78 -1.33 -15.41 -4.65
CA ILE A 78 -2.41 -14.87 -3.83
C ILE A 78 -1.84 -13.74 -3.01
N ASN A 79 -2.12 -12.50 -3.40
CA ASN A 79 -1.77 -11.33 -2.59
C ASN A 79 -2.88 -11.05 -1.59
N VAL A 80 -2.52 -10.85 -0.33
CA VAL A 80 -3.44 -10.59 0.77
C VAL A 80 -3.02 -9.38 1.59
N ASP A 81 -4.00 -8.60 2.06
CA ASP A 81 -3.82 -7.47 2.96
C ASP A 81 -5.04 -7.34 3.88
N ALA A 82 -4.85 -6.66 5.03
CA ALA A 82 -5.94 -6.34 5.93
C ALA A 82 -6.02 -4.84 6.26
N ALA A 83 -7.25 -4.38 6.52
CA ALA A 83 -7.53 -3.04 7.03
C ALA A 83 -8.29 -3.14 8.36
N VAL A 84 -8.01 -2.22 9.29
CA VAL A 84 -8.74 -2.12 10.57
C VAL A 84 -9.63 -0.89 10.53
N PHE A 85 -10.93 -1.08 10.79
CA PHE A 85 -11.93 -0.02 10.81
C PHE A 85 -12.43 0.18 12.25
N ALA A 86 -11.64 0.87 13.07
CA ALA A 86 -11.91 1.05 14.50
C ALA A 86 -13.31 1.64 14.78
N GLU A 87 -13.72 2.64 14.00
CA GLU A 87 -15.04 3.29 14.13
C GLU A 87 -16.21 2.36 13.80
N MET A 88 -15.98 1.34 12.96
CA MET A 88 -16.99 0.36 12.55
C MET A 88 -16.91 -0.92 13.37
N ASN A 89 -15.97 -1.01 14.34
CA ASN A 89 -15.67 -2.21 15.10
C ASN A 89 -15.53 -3.45 14.18
N ALA A 90 -14.78 -3.31 13.10
CA ALA A 90 -14.64 -4.31 12.06
C ALA A 90 -13.22 -4.31 11.46
N SER A 91 -12.91 -5.34 10.69
CA SER A 91 -11.74 -5.40 9.81
C SER A 91 -12.18 -5.54 8.35
N GLY A 92 -11.24 -5.41 7.43
CA GLY A 92 -11.43 -5.59 6.00
C GLY A 92 -10.34 -6.46 5.43
N PHE A 93 -10.71 -7.39 4.56
CA PHE A 93 -9.79 -8.32 3.93
C PHE A 93 -9.81 -8.09 2.42
N GLY A 94 -8.63 -8.00 1.82
CA GLY A 94 -8.46 -7.87 0.39
C GLY A 94 -7.59 -8.99 -0.15
N VAL A 95 -8.05 -9.64 -1.22
CA VAL A 95 -7.36 -10.76 -1.86
C VAL A 95 -7.40 -10.58 -3.37
N VAL A 96 -6.27 -10.80 -4.04
CA VAL A 96 -6.20 -10.93 -5.50
C VAL A 96 -5.39 -12.18 -5.85
N VAL A 97 -5.90 -12.98 -6.78
CA VAL A 97 -5.23 -14.16 -7.35
C VAL A 97 -4.82 -13.86 -8.77
N ARG A 98 -3.53 -14.02 -9.07
CA ARG A 98 -2.94 -13.72 -10.38
C ARG A 98 -2.11 -14.86 -10.93
N ASN A 99 -2.12 -15.01 -12.25
CA ASN A 99 -1.33 -16.00 -12.99
C ASN A 99 0.02 -15.43 -13.47
N GLU A 100 0.79 -16.24 -14.20
CA GLU A 100 2.11 -15.93 -14.73
C GLU A 100 2.12 -14.77 -15.74
N ARG A 101 0.95 -14.43 -16.29
CA ARG A 101 0.75 -13.31 -17.23
C ARG A 101 0.30 -12.03 -16.53
N ALA A 102 0.34 -12.01 -15.19
CA ALA A 102 -0.21 -10.94 -14.35
C ALA A 102 -1.74 -10.76 -14.50
N GLU A 103 -2.45 -11.70 -15.12
CA GLU A 103 -3.90 -11.61 -15.29
C GLU A 103 -4.59 -11.90 -13.96
N VAL A 104 -5.61 -11.11 -13.64
CA VAL A 104 -6.45 -11.33 -12.46
C VAL A 104 -7.40 -12.48 -12.77
N LEU A 105 -7.28 -13.57 -12.02
CA LEU A 105 -8.16 -14.73 -12.15
C LEU A 105 -9.30 -14.70 -11.15
N ALA A 106 -9.04 -14.17 -9.96
CA ALA A 106 -10.05 -14.05 -8.92
C ALA A 106 -9.66 -12.91 -7.96
N SER A 107 -10.65 -12.25 -7.37
CA SER A 107 -10.44 -11.26 -6.31
C SER A 107 -11.55 -11.34 -5.28
N LEU A 108 -11.22 -11.06 -4.04
CA LEU A 108 -12.17 -11.04 -2.93
C LEU A 108 -11.97 -9.79 -2.08
N VAL A 109 -13.10 -9.20 -1.70
CA VAL A 109 -13.19 -8.23 -0.62
C VAL A 109 -14.16 -8.80 0.40
N ALA A 110 -13.77 -8.83 1.67
CA ALA A 110 -14.65 -9.27 2.75
C ALA A 110 -14.54 -8.36 3.96
N LYS A 111 -15.67 -8.13 4.62
CA LYS A 111 -15.70 -7.47 5.93
C LYS A 111 -15.45 -8.52 7.00
N GLY A 112 -14.41 -8.29 7.79
CA GLY A 112 -14.00 -9.17 8.87
C GLY A 112 -14.51 -8.73 10.24
N PRO A 113 -14.36 -9.60 11.26
CA PRO A 113 -14.72 -9.27 12.63
C PRO A 113 -13.83 -8.15 13.20
N PRO A 114 -14.20 -7.55 14.34
CA PRO A 114 -13.29 -6.72 15.11
C PRO A 114 -12.05 -7.51 15.53
N VAL A 115 -10.91 -6.84 15.54
CA VAL A 115 -9.59 -7.40 15.84
C VAL A 115 -8.86 -6.52 16.85
N GLN A 116 -7.95 -7.09 17.63
CA GLN A 116 -7.21 -6.34 18.63
C GLN A 116 -6.05 -5.53 18.03
N ASN A 117 -5.46 -6.00 16.93
CA ASN A 117 -4.30 -5.38 16.31
C ASN A 117 -4.17 -5.75 14.82
N SER A 118 -3.21 -5.13 14.14
CA SER A 118 -2.94 -5.38 12.71
C SER A 118 -2.48 -6.81 12.45
N GLU A 119 -1.72 -7.44 13.35
CA GLU A 119 -1.23 -8.82 13.17
C GLU A 119 -2.39 -9.81 13.08
N GLU A 120 -3.39 -9.67 13.94
CA GLU A 120 -4.60 -10.49 13.93
C GLU A 120 -5.44 -10.25 12.66
N ALA A 121 -5.52 -9.01 12.19
CA ALA A 121 -6.20 -8.67 10.94
C ALA A 121 -5.54 -9.37 9.73
N GLU A 122 -4.22 -9.25 9.61
CA GLU A 122 -3.42 -9.85 8.54
C GLU A 122 -3.50 -11.38 8.56
N LEU A 123 -3.45 -11.97 9.76
CA LEU A 123 -3.56 -13.41 9.92
C LEU A 123 -4.95 -13.94 9.52
N LEU A 124 -6.02 -13.25 9.93
CA LEU A 124 -7.38 -13.60 9.50
C LEU A 124 -7.58 -13.42 7.99
N ALA A 125 -6.99 -12.38 7.40
CA ALA A 125 -7.00 -12.18 5.96
C ALA A 125 -6.29 -13.34 5.25
N CYS A 126 -5.12 -13.79 5.75
CA CYS A 126 -4.43 -14.97 5.21
C CYS A 126 -5.30 -16.23 5.26
N ARG A 127 -5.99 -16.47 6.38
CA ARG A 127 -6.91 -17.61 6.50
C ARG A 127 -8.02 -17.53 5.45
N LYS A 128 -8.70 -16.38 5.34
CA LYS A 128 -9.77 -16.15 4.36
C LYS A 128 -9.27 -16.26 2.91
N ALA A 129 -8.05 -15.83 2.63
CA ALA A 129 -7.44 -15.96 1.32
C ALA A 129 -7.20 -17.43 0.93
N LEU A 130 -6.79 -18.28 1.87
CA LEU A 130 -6.62 -19.72 1.62
C LEU A 130 -7.95 -20.45 1.50
N GLU A 131 -8.96 -20.10 2.33
CA GLU A 131 -10.34 -20.59 2.17
C GLU A 131 -10.84 -20.29 0.75
N PHE A 132 -10.73 -19.03 0.33
CA PHE A 132 -11.13 -18.58 -0.99
C PHE A 132 -10.39 -19.31 -2.13
N ALA A 133 -9.08 -19.54 -1.96
CA ALA A 133 -8.29 -20.24 -2.97
C ALA A 133 -8.69 -21.71 -3.11
N VAL A 134 -9.01 -22.38 -2.00
CA VAL A 134 -9.56 -23.75 -2.00
C VAL A 134 -10.92 -23.78 -2.69
N ASP A 135 -11.82 -22.86 -2.34
CA ASP A 135 -13.17 -22.79 -2.93
C ASP A 135 -13.14 -22.52 -4.43
N ALA A 136 -12.20 -21.70 -4.89
CA ALA A 136 -11.99 -21.38 -6.30
C ALA A 136 -11.17 -22.44 -7.07
N GLY A 137 -10.62 -23.45 -6.38
CA GLY A 137 -9.89 -24.56 -7.02
C GLY A 137 -8.43 -24.27 -7.40
N PHE A 138 -7.80 -23.25 -6.82
CA PHE A 138 -6.38 -22.98 -7.02
C PHE A 138 -5.52 -23.91 -6.15
N MET A 139 -4.76 -24.82 -6.77
CA MET A 139 -4.06 -25.89 -6.02
C MET A 139 -2.54 -25.73 -5.92
N ASP A 140 -1.91 -24.94 -6.79
CA ASP A 140 -0.48 -24.62 -6.73
C ASP A 140 -0.32 -23.12 -6.45
N VAL A 141 -0.09 -22.75 -5.20
CA VAL A 141 -0.24 -21.35 -4.76
C VAL A 141 1.00 -20.81 -4.03
N VAL A 142 1.23 -19.51 -4.21
CA VAL A 142 2.17 -18.71 -3.43
C VAL A 142 1.37 -17.65 -2.70
N LEU A 143 1.29 -17.74 -1.37
CA LEU A 143 0.66 -16.72 -0.53
C LEU A 143 1.64 -15.57 -0.30
N GLU A 144 1.25 -14.36 -0.66
CA GLU A 144 2.04 -13.14 -0.51
C GLU A 144 1.31 -12.11 0.36
N GLY A 145 2.01 -11.50 1.31
CA GLY A 145 1.49 -10.34 2.03
C GLY A 145 2.58 -9.48 2.65
N ASP A 146 2.18 -8.33 3.22
CA ASP A 146 3.09 -7.26 3.63
C ASP A 146 3.49 -7.27 5.11
N SER A 147 3.02 -8.26 5.87
CA SER A 147 3.37 -8.46 7.28
C SER A 147 4.46 -9.51 7.43
N LEU A 148 5.71 -9.06 7.57
CA LEU A 148 6.88 -9.96 7.71
C LEU A 148 6.70 -10.98 8.84
N ASN A 149 6.19 -10.54 9.99
CA ASN A 149 6.00 -11.42 11.15
C ASN A 149 4.98 -12.51 10.88
N VAL A 150 3.84 -12.17 10.25
CA VAL A 150 2.79 -13.13 9.90
C VAL A 150 3.30 -14.11 8.84
N MET A 151 3.90 -13.60 7.75
CA MET A 151 4.42 -14.43 6.67
C MET A 151 5.51 -15.41 7.16
N GLN A 152 6.43 -14.95 8.02
CA GLN A 152 7.43 -15.82 8.63
C GLN A 152 6.80 -16.85 9.56
N ALA A 153 5.87 -16.45 10.42
CA ALA A 153 5.21 -17.37 11.35
C ALA A 153 4.45 -18.49 10.61
N ILE A 154 3.69 -18.15 9.56
CA ILE A 154 3.02 -19.13 8.71
C ILE A 154 4.05 -20.04 8.01
N SER A 155 5.08 -19.46 7.40
CA SER A 155 6.12 -20.20 6.67
C SER A 155 6.86 -21.23 7.54
N THR A 156 7.12 -20.91 8.82
CA THR A 156 7.84 -21.83 9.71
C THR A 156 7.06 -23.08 10.09
N GLY A 157 5.72 -23.05 9.98
CA GLY A 157 4.87 -24.20 10.33
C GLY A 157 4.95 -24.63 11.80
N ARG A 158 5.53 -23.82 12.69
CA ARG A 158 5.72 -24.18 14.10
C ARG A 158 4.45 -23.94 14.89
N ALA A 159 4.20 -24.79 15.88
CA ALA A 159 3.11 -24.60 16.83
C ALA A 159 3.26 -23.24 17.53
N ASN A 160 2.23 -22.41 17.42
CA ASN A 160 2.21 -21.08 18.01
C ASN A 160 1.36 -21.12 19.29
N ARG A 161 1.99 -20.88 20.45
CA ARG A 161 1.32 -20.92 21.78
C ARG A 161 0.72 -19.58 22.20
N SER A 162 0.69 -18.58 21.30
CA SER A 162 0.04 -17.30 21.56
C SER A 162 -1.48 -17.42 21.49
N ARG A 163 -2.18 -16.33 21.83
CA ARG A 163 -3.63 -16.23 21.66
C ARG A 163 -4.10 -16.49 20.21
N LEU A 164 -3.24 -16.24 19.23
CA LEU A 164 -3.54 -16.41 17.79
C LEU A 164 -3.21 -17.83 17.29
N GLY A 165 -2.72 -18.71 18.15
CA GLY A 165 -2.25 -20.06 17.78
C GLY A 165 -3.24 -20.88 16.98
N HIS A 166 -4.51 -20.83 17.37
CA HIS A 166 -5.60 -21.53 16.69
C HIS A 166 -5.80 -21.05 15.23
N ILE A 167 -5.61 -19.76 14.95
CA ILE A 167 -5.72 -19.23 13.57
C ILE A 167 -4.53 -19.69 12.72
N TYR A 168 -3.32 -19.76 13.30
CA TYR A 168 -2.17 -20.35 12.62
C TYR A 168 -2.39 -21.84 12.32
N GLU A 169 -3.01 -22.58 13.24
CA GLU A 169 -3.38 -23.98 13.04
C GLU A 169 -4.42 -24.13 11.91
N ASP A 170 -5.45 -23.29 11.87
CA ASP A 170 -6.43 -23.26 10.75
C ASP A 170 -5.72 -23.06 9.40
N ILE A 171 -4.80 -22.09 9.32
CA ILE A 171 -4.03 -21.80 8.11
C ILE A 171 -3.18 -23.01 7.70
N GLN A 172 -2.55 -23.71 8.65
CA GLN A 172 -1.78 -24.92 8.38
C GLN A 172 -2.67 -26.06 7.86
N CYS A 173 -3.87 -26.22 8.42
CA CYS A 173 -4.85 -27.20 7.94
C CYS A 173 -5.32 -26.90 6.52
N LEU A 174 -5.60 -25.63 6.19
CA LEU A 174 -5.93 -25.20 4.84
C LEU A 174 -4.74 -25.41 3.88
N ALA A 175 -3.53 -25.02 4.31
CA ALA A 175 -2.29 -25.17 3.53
C ALA A 175 -2.01 -26.64 3.16
N ALA A 176 -2.37 -27.59 4.03
CA ALA A 176 -2.22 -29.02 3.77
C ALA A 176 -3.12 -29.56 2.64
N GLY A 177 -4.16 -28.81 2.25
CA GLY A 177 -5.06 -29.17 1.14
C GLY A 177 -4.52 -28.83 -0.25
N PHE A 178 -3.49 -27.97 -0.36
CA PHE A 178 -2.92 -27.58 -1.64
C PHE A 178 -1.95 -28.63 -2.17
N ARG A 179 -1.87 -28.76 -3.50
CA ARG A 179 -0.86 -29.61 -4.17
C ARG A 179 0.54 -29.03 -4.00
N SER A 180 0.66 -27.70 -4.11
CA SER A 180 1.89 -26.98 -3.85
C SER A 180 1.57 -25.67 -3.14
N TYR A 181 2.32 -25.38 -2.08
CA TYR A 181 2.10 -24.22 -1.23
C TYR A 181 3.44 -23.61 -0.80
N SER A 182 3.53 -22.30 -0.88
CA SER A 182 4.62 -21.54 -0.30
C SER A 182 4.13 -20.17 0.16
N VAL A 183 4.92 -19.53 1.03
CA VAL A 183 4.62 -18.21 1.60
C VAL A 183 5.78 -17.28 1.31
N SER A 184 5.47 -16.05 0.92
CA SER A 184 6.46 -15.03 0.62
C SER A 184 6.04 -13.69 1.23
N PHE A 185 7.02 -12.97 1.76
CA PHE A 185 6.84 -11.59 2.19
C PHE A 185 7.14 -10.64 1.03
N VAL A 186 6.29 -9.63 0.85
CA VAL A 186 6.51 -8.53 -0.10
C VAL A 186 6.39 -7.20 0.63
N LYS A 187 7.15 -6.18 0.23
CA LYS A 187 6.95 -4.82 0.74
C LYS A 187 5.57 -4.33 0.30
N ARG A 188 4.97 -3.43 1.09
CA ARG A 188 3.69 -2.78 0.80
C ARG A 188 3.60 -2.18 -0.61
N SER A 189 4.71 -1.69 -1.16
CA SER A 189 4.77 -1.16 -2.53
C SER A 189 4.45 -2.19 -3.63
N ALA A 190 4.62 -3.48 -3.34
CA ALA A 190 4.28 -4.61 -4.21
C ALA A 190 2.94 -5.28 -3.82
N ASN A 191 2.20 -4.74 -2.85
CA ASN A 191 0.93 -5.30 -2.36
C ASN A 191 -0.26 -4.34 -2.56
N GLY A 192 -0.12 -3.34 -3.43
CA GLY A 192 -1.08 -2.24 -3.58
C GLY A 192 -2.50 -2.68 -3.95
N VAL A 193 -2.62 -3.75 -4.75
CA VAL A 193 -3.92 -4.29 -5.18
C VAL A 193 -4.70 -4.86 -3.98
N ALA A 194 -4.08 -5.76 -3.21
CA ALA A 194 -4.70 -6.33 -2.02
C ALA A 194 -5.02 -5.25 -0.97
N HIS A 195 -4.14 -4.26 -0.83
CA HIS A 195 -4.36 -3.11 0.06
C HIS A 195 -5.58 -2.27 -0.32
N ALA A 196 -5.75 -1.97 -1.61
CA ALA A 196 -6.92 -1.23 -2.11
C ALA A 196 -8.23 -2.00 -1.83
N LEU A 197 -8.21 -3.32 -2.05
CA LEU A 197 -9.33 -4.21 -1.77
C LEU A 197 -9.66 -4.27 -0.28
N ALA A 198 -8.66 -4.44 0.59
CA ALA A 198 -8.85 -4.50 2.04
C ALA A 198 -9.50 -3.21 2.56
N ARG A 199 -9.07 -2.04 2.06
CA ARG A 199 -9.66 -0.75 2.42
C ARG A 199 -11.07 -0.53 1.86
N PHE A 200 -11.41 -1.18 0.75
CA PHE A 200 -12.75 -1.11 0.15
C PHE A 200 -13.79 -1.89 0.96
N ALA A 201 -13.37 -2.89 1.76
CA ALA A 201 -14.26 -3.75 2.54
C ALA A 201 -15.23 -3.01 3.49
N LYS A 202 -14.92 -1.78 3.91
CA LYS A 202 -15.85 -0.97 4.71
C LYS A 202 -17.16 -0.62 4.01
N TYR A 203 -17.20 -0.74 2.67
CA TYR A 203 -18.38 -0.47 1.85
C TYR A 203 -19.14 -1.75 1.45
N VAL A 204 -18.69 -2.92 1.92
CA VAL A 204 -19.32 -4.22 1.67
C VAL A 204 -19.98 -4.69 2.97
N ASP A 205 -21.10 -5.39 2.86
CA ASP A 205 -21.80 -5.94 4.03
C ASP A 205 -21.11 -7.21 4.55
N ASP A 206 -20.96 -8.23 3.70
CA ASP A 206 -20.27 -9.49 4.02
C ASP A 206 -19.06 -9.72 3.11
N GLU A 207 -19.29 -10.15 1.86
CA GLU A 207 -18.22 -10.41 0.89
C GLU A 207 -18.63 -10.05 -0.55
N LEU A 208 -17.64 -9.73 -1.37
CA LEU A 208 -17.78 -9.45 -2.79
C LEU A 208 -16.62 -10.11 -3.55
N VAL A 209 -16.95 -10.82 -4.63
CA VAL A 209 -16.02 -11.61 -5.43
C VAL A 209 -16.10 -11.19 -6.89
N TRP A 210 -14.94 -11.10 -7.52
CA TRP A 210 -14.78 -10.92 -8.97
C TRP A 210 -14.02 -12.12 -9.53
N LEU A 211 -14.51 -12.72 -10.61
CA LEU A 211 -13.88 -13.86 -11.28
C LEU A 211 -13.51 -13.47 -12.71
N GLU A 212 -12.26 -13.73 -13.08
CA GLU A 212 -11.69 -13.43 -14.40
C GLU A 212 -11.86 -11.96 -14.85
N GLU A 213 -12.03 -11.05 -13.88
CA GLU A 213 -12.22 -9.63 -14.13
C GLU A 213 -11.47 -8.78 -13.10
N ALA A 214 -11.06 -7.58 -13.51
CA ALA A 214 -10.34 -6.65 -12.65
C ALA A 214 -11.30 -5.96 -11.67
N PRO A 215 -11.09 -6.05 -10.34
CA PRO A 215 -11.97 -5.43 -9.37
C PRO A 215 -11.88 -3.88 -9.46
N PRO A 216 -13.01 -3.16 -9.66
CA PRO A 216 -13.01 -1.70 -9.80
C PRO A 216 -12.26 -0.94 -8.71
N PRO A 217 -12.30 -1.34 -7.42
CA PRO A 217 -11.58 -0.65 -6.36
C PRO A 217 -10.05 -0.67 -6.49
N ALA A 218 -9.49 -1.59 -7.29
CA ALA A 218 -8.05 -1.78 -7.41
C ALA A 218 -7.49 -1.51 -8.81
N LEU A 219 -8.26 -0.91 -9.72
CA LEU A 219 -7.83 -0.63 -11.11
C LEU A 219 -6.56 0.23 -11.18
N GLU A 220 -6.44 1.24 -10.31
CA GLU A 220 -5.24 2.09 -10.26
C GLU A 220 -4.00 1.28 -9.87
N ALA A 221 -4.11 0.46 -8.81
CA ALA A 221 -3.01 -0.39 -8.36
C ALA A 221 -2.64 -1.45 -9.41
N LEU A 222 -3.63 -2.05 -10.07
CA LEU A 222 -3.41 -3.00 -11.17
C LEU A 222 -2.69 -2.33 -12.34
N SER A 223 -3.08 -1.10 -12.70
CA SER A 223 -2.41 -0.37 -13.78
C SER A 223 -0.93 -0.14 -13.47
N HIS A 224 -0.62 0.22 -12.23
CA HIS A 224 0.76 0.41 -11.76
C HIS A 224 1.58 -0.89 -11.86
N ASP A 225 0.99 -2.04 -11.53
CA ASP A 225 1.66 -3.33 -11.69
C ASP A 225 1.86 -3.70 -13.18
N SER A 226 0.86 -3.50 -14.05
CA SER A 226 0.90 -3.87 -15.46
C SER A 226 1.87 -3.04 -16.31
N TYR A 227 2.00 -1.74 -16.06
CA TYR A 227 2.95 -0.88 -16.80
C TYR A 227 4.39 -1.41 -16.72
N HIS A 228 4.74 -2.13 -15.66
CA HIS A 228 6.09 -2.60 -15.43
C HIS A 228 6.35 -4.00 -15.99
N VAL A 229 5.32 -4.84 -16.13
CA VAL A 229 5.45 -6.14 -16.79
C VAL A 229 5.79 -5.95 -18.27
N LEU A 230 5.12 -5.02 -18.96
CA LEU A 230 5.33 -4.75 -20.39
C LEU A 230 6.67 -4.07 -20.74
N ILE A 231 7.37 -3.48 -19.77
CA ILE A 231 8.67 -2.80 -20.01
C ILE A 231 9.85 -3.79 -19.88
N ASN A 232 9.62 -4.97 -19.31
CA ASN A 232 10.65 -5.96 -19.04
C ASN A 232 10.58 -7.20 -19.97
N GLU A 233 9.69 -7.20 -20.97
CA GLU A 233 9.68 -8.14 -22.12
C GLU A 233 10.48 -7.59 -23.31
#